data_AF-A0A9J6PTH4-F1
#
_entry.id   AF-A0A9J6PTH4-F1
#
_cell.length_a   1.000
_cell.length_b   1.000
_cell.length_c   1.000
_cell.angle_alpha   90.00
_cell.angle_beta   90.00
_cell.angle_gamma   90.00
#
_symmetry.space_group_name_H-M   'P 1'
#
loop_
_entity.id
_entity.type
_entity.pdbx_description
1 polymer ?
#
loop_
_entity_poly.entity_id
_entity_poly.type
_entity_poly.pdbx_seq_one_letter_code
_entity_poly.pdbx_strand_id
1 'polypeptide(L)'
;MATQRSRRLRKKMHIDEFQELGFSVNFTFPEGSSEEQIDSTVDALINEVIEPNGLAFDGSGYLQWEGLICLEKIGKCTEEHQAQVRKWLEARELKDVRVSELFDVWWD
;
A
#
# COMPACT_ATOMS: atom_id res chain seq x y z
N MET A 1 0.18 32.29 -7.80
CA MET A 1 -0.50 32.14 -9.10
C MET A 1 -0.55 30.66 -9.42
N ALA A 2 -1.74 30.10 -9.67
CA ALA A 2 -1.82 28.72 -10.15
C ALA A 2 -1.30 28.70 -11.60
N THR A 3 -0.09 28.16 -11.80
CA THR A 3 0.47 27.98 -13.14
C THR A 3 -0.42 26.97 -13.85
N GLN A 4 -1.22 27.39 -14.84
CA GLN A 4 -1.99 26.45 -15.66
C GLN A 4 -1.01 25.57 -16.43
N ARG A 5 -0.82 24.34 -15.95
CA ARG A 5 0.05 23.34 -16.57
C ARG A 5 -0.70 22.64 -17.69
N SER A 6 -0.07 22.47 -18.85
CA SER A 6 -0.65 21.69 -19.94
C SER A 6 -0.85 20.22 -19.53
N ARG A 7 -1.77 19.50 -20.17
CA ARG A 7 -2.03 18.08 -19.89
C ARG A 7 -0.75 17.21 -19.94
N ARG A 8 0.17 17.51 -20.88
CA ARG A 8 1.48 16.82 -20.97
C ARG A 8 2.35 17.07 -19.74
N LEU A 9 2.37 18.31 -19.23
CA LEU A 9 3.12 18.65 -18.01
C LEU A 9 2.49 18.02 -16.78
N ARG A 10 1.15 17.99 -16.67
CA ARG A 10 0.47 17.31 -15.57
C ARG A 10 0.76 15.81 -15.54
N LYS A 11 0.75 15.16 -16.70
CA LYS A 11 1.19 13.75 -16.83
C LYS A 11 2.64 13.55 -16.42
N LYS A 12 3.55 14.42 -16.89
CA LYS A 12 4.98 14.31 -16.57
C LYS A 12 5.27 14.48 -15.07
N MET A 13 4.46 15.28 -14.38
CA MET A 13 4.62 15.57 -12.95
C MET A 13 3.75 14.69 -12.05
N HIS A 14 2.92 13.79 -12.58
CA HIS A 14 1.98 12.97 -11.81
C HIS A 14 1.07 13.79 -10.87
N ILE A 15 0.41 14.82 -11.43
CA ILE A 15 -0.48 15.72 -10.69
C ILE A 15 -1.87 15.76 -11.32
N ASP A 16 -2.83 16.33 -10.59
CA ASP A 16 -4.25 16.47 -10.98
C ASP A 16 -4.84 15.11 -11.39
N GLU A 17 -5.20 14.93 -12.67
CA GLU A 17 -5.78 13.68 -13.19
C GLU A 17 -4.79 12.50 -13.26
N PHE A 18 -3.50 12.75 -13.02
CA PHE A 18 -2.43 11.74 -12.98
C PHE A 18 -1.84 11.55 -11.58
N GLN A 19 -2.46 12.15 -10.56
CA GLN A 19 -2.03 11.97 -9.18
C GLN A 19 -2.32 10.54 -8.72
N GLU A 20 -1.32 9.94 -8.07
CA GLU A 20 -1.41 8.62 -7.50
C GLU A 20 -1.35 8.71 -5.98
N LEU A 21 -2.45 8.33 -5.32
CA LEU A 21 -2.48 8.27 -3.87
C LEU A 21 -2.29 6.83 -3.43
N GLY A 22 -1.34 6.62 -2.52
CA GLY A 22 -1.05 5.37 -1.87
C GLY A 22 -0.95 5.55 -0.36
N PHE A 23 -0.58 4.48 0.32
CA PHE A 23 -0.33 4.51 1.75
C PHE A 23 0.70 3.45 2.11
N SER A 24 1.44 3.65 3.19
CA SER A 24 2.39 2.67 3.70
C SER A 24 1.75 1.80 4.77
N VAL A 25 2.24 0.57 4.84
CA VAL A 25 1.88 -0.41 5.84
C VAL A 25 3.14 -0.94 6.50
N ASN A 26 3.07 -1.07 7.81
CA ASN A 26 4.13 -1.65 8.62
C ASN A 26 3.51 -2.68 9.56
N PHE A 27 4.11 -3.85 9.66
CA PHE A 27 3.65 -4.90 10.57
C PHE A 27 4.80 -5.85 10.92
N THR A 28 4.67 -6.52 12.05
CA THR A 28 5.68 -7.40 12.62
C THR A 28 5.12 -8.80 12.84
N PHE A 29 5.79 -9.81 12.33
CA PHE A 29 5.50 -11.20 12.63
C PHE A 29 5.93 -11.53 14.07
N PRO A 30 5.22 -12.44 14.77
CA PRO A 30 5.66 -12.95 16.06
C PRO A 30 7.08 -13.53 16.01
N GLU A 31 7.80 -13.42 17.13
CA GLU A 31 9.13 -14.04 17.25
C GLU A 31 9.01 -15.56 17.09
N GLY A 32 9.86 -16.14 16.25
CA GLY A 32 9.84 -17.56 15.93
C GLY A 32 8.94 -17.96 14.76
N SER A 33 8.31 -17.00 14.06
CA SER A 33 7.68 -17.27 12.77
C SER A 33 8.71 -17.83 11.78
N SER A 34 8.34 -18.92 11.11
CA SER A 34 9.20 -19.50 10.06
C SER A 34 9.12 -18.69 8.77
N GLU A 35 10.12 -18.81 7.91
CA GLU A 35 10.12 -18.25 6.55
C GLU A 35 8.87 -18.66 5.77
N GLU A 36 8.50 -19.94 5.82
CA GLU A 36 7.30 -20.47 5.17
C GLU A 36 6.01 -19.80 5.65
N GLN A 37 5.93 -19.43 6.94
CA GLN A 37 4.78 -18.71 7.49
C GLN A 37 4.74 -17.26 7.03
N ILE A 38 5.91 -16.61 6.92
CA ILE A 38 6.03 -15.25 6.40
C ILE A 38 5.60 -15.24 4.94
N ASP A 39 6.20 -16.10 4.11
CA ASP A 39 5.91 -16.22 2.68
C ASP A 39 4.42 -16.50 2.44
N SER A 40 3.86 -17.52 3.09
CA SER A 40 2.43 -17.85 2.93
C SER A 40 1.48 -16.76 3.42
N THR A 41 1.89 -15.98 4.43
CA THR A 41 1.09 -14.83 4.90
C THR A 41 1.12 -13.70 3.89
N VAL A 42 2.30 -13.37 3.34
CA VAL A 42 2.42 -12.32 2.33
C VAL A 42 1.71 -12.72 1.03
N ASP A 43 1.83 -13.98 0.61
CA ASP A 43 1.06 -14.52 -0.52
C ASP A 43 -0.44 -14.39 -0.27
N ALA A 44 -0.91 -14.69 0.95
CA ALA A 44 -2.32 -14.54 1.28
C ALA A 44 -2.76 -13.07 1.31
N LEU A 45 -1.90 -12.14 1.75
CA LEU A 45 -2.19 -10.70 1.69
C LEU A 45 -2.43 -10.28 0.23
N ILE A 46 -1.54 -10.73 -0.66
CA ILE A 46 -1.62 -10.41 -2.08
C ILE A 46 -2.91 -10.97 -2.69
N ASN A 47 -3.16 -12.26 -2.51
CA ASN A 47 -4.28 -12.97 -3.12
C ASN A 47 -5.65 -12.60 -2.55
N GLU A 48 -5.74 -12.29 -1.25
CA GLU A 48 -7.02 -12.05 -0.58
C GLU A 48 -7.40 -10.57 -0.52
N VAL A 49 -6.43 -9.65 -0.54
CA VAL A 49 -6.68 -8.22 -0.34
C VAL A 49 -6.12 -7.36 -1.47
N ILE A 50 -4.89 -7.58 -1.92
CA ILE A 50 -4.25 -6.67 -2.88
C ILE A 50 -4.84 -6.85 -4.28
N GLU A 51 -4.74 -8.04 -4.87
CA GLU A 51 -5.21 -8.29 -6.23
C GLU A 51 -6.72 -8.11 -6.40
N PRO A 52 -7.61 -8.61 -5.49
CA PRO A 52 -9.05 -8.47 -5.67
C PRO A 52 -9.54 -7.01 -5.64
N ASN A 53 -8.80 -6.13 -4.96
CA ASN A 53 -9.11 -4.70 -4.88
C ASN A 53 -8.38 -3.88 -5.95
N GLY A 54 -7.65 -4.51 -6.87
CA GLY A 54 -6.87 -3.82 -7.90
C GLY A 54 -5.75 -2.95 -7.33
N LEU A 55 -5.23 -3.34 -6.16
CA LEU A 55 -4.11 -2.70 -5.50
C LEU A 55 -2.80 -3.33 -6.00
N ALA A 56 -1.71 -2.61 -5.83
CA ALA A 56 -0.35 -3.09 -5.95
C ALA A 56 0.35 -2.94 -4.60
N PHE A 57 1.12 -3.94 -4.21
CA PHE A 57 1.91 -3.94 -2.99
C PHE A 57 3.38 -4.08 -3.35
N ASP A 58 4.18 -3.11 -2.95
CA ASP A 58 5.64 -3.17 -3.00
C ASP A 58 6.16 -3.13 -1.58
N GLY A 59 6.78 -4.21 -1.12
CA GLY A 59 7.18 -4.34 0.27
C GLY A 59 8.36 -5.26 0.44
N SER A 60 9.08 -5.05 1.54
CA SER A 60 10.21 -5.89 1.91
C SER A 60 10.31 -6.03 3.41
N GLY A 61 10.87 -7.14 3.86
CA GLY A 61 10.99 -7.42 5.27
C GLY A 61 11.44 -8.83 5.57
N TYR A 62 11.55 -9.12 6.86
CA TYR A 62 11.69 -10.48 7.38
C TYR A 62 10.67 -10.69 8.49
N LEU A 63 11.05 -10.47 9.75
CA LEU A 63 10.09 -10.40 10.85
C LEU A 63 9.36 -9.06 10.88
N GLN A 64 10.02 -7.98 10.47
CA GLN A 64 9.39 -6.66 10.33
C GLN A 64 9.24 -6.38 8.85
N TRP A 65 8.02 -6.07 8.42
CA TRP A 65 7.67 -5.75 7.06
C TRP A 65 7.25 -4.30 6.95
N GLU A 66 7.81 -3.65 5.94
CA GLU A 66 7.38 -2.34 5.48
C GLU A 66 6.98 -2.47 4.01
N GLY A 67 5.89 -1.84 3.63
CA GLY A 67 5.51 -1.78 2.23
C GLY A 67 4.63 -0.59 1.91
N LEU A 68 4.60 -0.28 0.62
CA LEU A 68 3.78 0.72 -0.02
C LEU A 68 2.65 0.03 -0.77
N ILE A 69 1.44 0.54 -0.58
CA ILE A 69 0.25 0.10 -1.31
C ILE A 69 -0.27 1.27 -2.15
N CYS A 70 -0.45 1.02 -3.45
CA CYS A 70 -1.11 1.93 -4.38
C CYS A 70 -2.10 1.14 -5.26
N LEU A 71 -2.75 1.78 -6.24
CA LEU A 71 -3.53 1.06 -7.25
C LEU A 71 -2.61 0.48 -8.32
N GLU A 72 -2.94 -0.69 -8.86
CA GLU A 72 -2.22 -1.29 -10.00
C GLU A 72 -2.26 -0.38 -11.24
N LYS A 73 -3.33 0.41 -11.36
CA LYS A 73 -3.51 1.42 -12.40
C LYS A 73 -3.41 2.81 -11.79
N ILE A 74 -2.95 3.78 -12.59
CA ILE A 74 -2.91 5.19 -12.19
C ILE A 74 -4.25 5.61 -11.59
N GLY A 75 -4.20 6.02 -10.32
CA GLY A 75 -5.38 6.44 -9.57
C GLY A 75 -5.09 6.59 -8.09
N LYS A 76 -6.16 6.72 -7.31
CA LYS A 76 -6.06 7.08 -5.90
C LYS A 76 -6.64 5.98 -5.03
N CYS A 77 -5.84 5.47 -4.10
CA CYS A 77 -6.36 4.67 -3.01
C CYS A 77 -7.34 5.50 -2.17
N THR A 78 -8.29 4.81 -1.54
CA THR A 78 -9.31 5.39 -0.66
C THR A 78 -9.09 4.91 0.77
N GLU A 79 -9.73 5.58 1.72
CA GLU A 79 -9.76 5.15 3.12
C GLU A 79 -10.39 3.75 3.28
N GLU A 80 -11.28 3.35 2.36
CA GLU A 80 -11.85 2.00 2.33
C GLU A 80 -10.76 0.95 2.06
N HIS A 81 -9.82 1.20 1.14
CA HIS A 81 -8.69 0.30 0.91
C HIS A 81 -7.81 0.17 2.16
N GLN A 82 -7.51 1.29 2.83
CA GLN A 82 -6.74 1.28 4.08
C GLN A 82 -7.45 0.47 5.16
N ALA A 83 -8.76 0.63 5.30
CA ALA A 83 -9.56 -0.08 6.30
C ALA A 83 -9.57 -1.59 6.03
N GLN A 84 -9.67 -2.02 4.77
CA GLN A 84 -9.63 -3.44 4.40
C GLN A 84 -8.28 -4.07 4.71
N VAL A 85 -7.17 -3.42 4.32
CA VAL A 85 -5.81 -3.91 4.60
C VAL A 85 -5.56 -3.97 6.09
N ARG A 86 -5.89 -2.90 6.83
CA ARG A 86 -5.75 -2.86 8.29
C ARG A 86 -6.51 -4.01 8.95
N LYS A 87 -7.79 -4.18 8.60
CA LYS A 87 -8.63 -5.24 9.18
C LYS A 87 -8.07 -6.64 8.91
N TRP A 88 -7.53 -6.86 7.71
CA TRP A 88 -6.95 -8.16 7.36
C TRP A 88 -5.67 -8.44 8.15
N LEU A 89 -4.79 -7.44 8.30
CA LEU A 89 -3.55 -7.56 9.08
C LEU A 89 -3.83 -7.79 10.57
N GLU A 90 -4.78 -7.04 11.15
CA GLU A 90 -5.17 -7.20 12.56
C GLU A 90 -5.82 -8.56 12.84
N ALA A 91 -6.55 -9.14 11.88
CA ALA A 91 -7.19 -10.44 12.03
C ALA A 91 -6.21 -11.63 12.08
N ARG A 92 -4.96 -11.44 11.64
CA ARG A 92 -3.92 -12.48 11.56
C ARG A 92 -2.91 -12.45 12.70
N GLU A 93 -3.26 -11.80 13.81
CA GLU A 93 -2.42 -11.72 15.02
C GLU A 93 -1.01 -11.15 14.78
N LEU A 94 -0.85 -10.34 13.72
CA LEU A 94 0.37 -9.60 13.45
C LEU A 94 0.53 -8.49 14.49
N LYS A 95 1.78 -8.22 14.86
CA LYS A 95 2.15 -7.20 15.85
C LYS A 95 2.43 -5.87 15.17
N ASP A 96 2.29 -4.79 15.94
CA ASP A 96 2.67 -3.43 15.51
C ASP A 96 2.09 -3.00 14.15
N VAL A 97 0.88 -3.46 13.82
CA VAL A 97 0.21 -3.09 12.56
C VAL A 97 -0.02 -1.58 12.53
N ARG A 98 0.57 -0.92 11.54
CA ARG A 98 0.42 0.51 11.27
C ARG A 98 0.10 0.71 9.81
N VAL A 99 -0.86 1.59 9.56
CA VAL A 99 -1.24 2.04 8.22
C VAL A 99 -1.17 3.55 8.24
N SER A 100 -0.40 4.15 7.33
CA SER A 100 -0.26 5.61 7.24
C SER A 100 -1.55 6.27 6.74
N GLU A 101 -1.58 7.60 6.74
CA GLU A 101 -2.55 8.36 5.95
C GLU A 101 -2.28 8.18 4.44
N LEU A 102 -3.24 8.59 3.61
CA LEU A 102 -3.05 8.61 2.16
C LEU A 102 -2.10 9.74 1.78
N PHE A 103 -1.10 9.42 0.96
CA PHE A 103 -0.13 10.39 0.45
C PHE A 103 0.12 10.23 -1.05
N ASP A 104 0.71 11.26 -1.65
CA ASP A 104 1.09 11.27 -3.06
C ASP A 104 2.39 10.50 -3.24
N VAL A 105 2.31 9.34 -3.89
CA VAL A 105 3.43 8.40 -4.05
C VAL A 105 4.63 9.01 -4.78
N TRP A 106 4.43 10.11 -5.52
CA TRP A 106 5.48 10.75 -6.30
C TRP A 106 6.18 11.91 -5.60
N TRP A 107 5.58 12.47 -4.55
CA TRP A 107 6.01 13.76 -3.98
C TRP A 107 6.16 13.78 -2.46
N ASP A 108 5.62 12.79 -1.75
CA ASP A 108 5.76 12.61 -0.29
C ASP A 108 6.79 11.52 0.02
#